data_AF-A0A0D1EIK6-F1
#
_entry.id   AF-A0A0D1EIK6-F1
#
_cell.length_a   1.000
_cell.length_b   1.000
_cell.length_c   1.000
_cell.angle_alpha   90.00
_cell.angle_beta   90.00
_cell.angle_gamma   90.00
#
_symmetry.space_group_name_H-M   'P 1'
#
loop_
_entity.id
_entity.type
_entity.pdbx_description
1 polymer ?
#
loop_
_entity_poly.entity_id
_entity_poly.type
_entity_poly.pdbx_seq_one_letter_code
_entity_poly.pdbx_strand_id
1 'polypeptide(L)'
;MSRYTDLHGWWVETDTGFRTIKPIFWEVGRKGSRLWVIVPIGYDFDVSIPVWARWLFDPRDPRYLKAAALHDWLLDDEWERVTAGGIFNRALRADGVGVLRRLAMTLAVVLFRFG
;
A
#
# COMPACT_ATOMS: atom_id res chain seq x y z
N MET A 1 17.11 -1.80 3.79
CA MET A 1 17.07 -0.69 2.81
C MET A 1 16.86 -1.22 1.40
N SER A 2 15.65 -1.71 1.07
CA SER A 2 15.23 -1.83 -0.34
C SER A 2 15.32 -0.44 -0.98
N ARG A 3 15.50 -0.35 -2.30
CA ARG A 3 15.60 0.92 -3.03
C ARG A 3 14.24 1.60 -2.96
N TYR A 4 14.03 2.31 -1.86
CA TYR A 4 12.75 2.78 -1.41
C TYR A 4 12.43 4.06 -2.18
N THR A 5 11.42 4.03 -3.07
CA THR A 5 10.86 5.28 -3.62
C THR A 5 10.55 6.22 -2.47
N ASP A 6 11.05 7.45 -2.53
CA ASP A 6 10.86 8.47 -1.49
C ASP A 6 9.40 8.54 -1.04
N LEU A 7 9.20 8.80 0.25
CA LEU A 7 7.85 8.90 0.83
C LEU A 7 7.02 10.02 0.21
N HIS A 8 7.60 10.94 -0.56
CA HIS A 8 6.93 12.14 -1.10
C HIS A 8 7.14 12.30 -2.61
N GLY A 9 6.16 12.91 -3.29
CA GLY A 9 6.31 13.33 -4.69
C GLY A 9 6.26 12.21 -5.72
N TRP A 10 5.55 11.11 -5.42
CA TRP A 10 5.23 10.03 -6.36
C TRP A 10 3.73 9.90 -6.66
N TRP A 11 2.87 10.67 -6.00
CA TRP A 11 1.41 10.66 -6.20
C TRP A 11 0.84 12.08 -6.29
N VAL A 12 -0.36 12.17 -6.84
CA VAL A 12 -1.24 13.35 -6.82
C VAL A 12 -2.62 12.96 -6.31
N GLU A 13 -3.27 13.86 -5.59
CA GLU A 13 -4.70 13.72 -5.23
C GLU A 13 -5.56 13.92 -6.49
N THR A 14 -6.62 13.13 -6.61
CA THR A 14 -7.65 13.21 -7.65
C THR A 14 -9.01 13.40 -6.98
N ASP A 15 -10.07 13.65 -7.77
CA ASP A 15 -11.42 13.89 -7.24
C ASP A 15 -11.97 12.72 -6.39
N THR A 16 -11.50 11.49 -6.63
CA THR A 16 -12.03 10.26 -6.01
C THR A 16 -10.97 9.41 -5.30
N GLY A 17 -9.70 9.83 -5.26
CA GLY A 17 -8.61 9.00 -4.73
C GLY A 17 -7.24 9.56 -5.06
N PHE A 18 -6.30 8.69 -5.41
CA PHE A 18 -4.91 9.07 -5.68
C PHE A 18 -4.40 8.45 -6.97
N ARG A 19 -3.53 9.17 -7.67
CA ARG A 19 -2.87 8.71 -8.90
C ARG A 19 -1.37 8.72 -8.77
N THR A 20 -0.72 7.66 -9.22
CA THR A 20 0.76 7.58 -9.29
C THR A 20 1.30 8.46 -10.42
N ILE A 21 2.31 9.29 -10.11
CA ILE A 21 3.06 10.10 -11.09
C ILE A 21 4.49 9.57 -11.30
N LYS A 22 4.93 8.63 -10.46
CA LYS A 22 6.21 7.93 -10.58
C LYS A 22 6.00 6.44 -10.30
N PRO A 23 6.83 5.56 -10.91
CA PRO A 23 6.72 4.14 -10.66
C PRO A 23 7.15 3.82 -9.22
N ILE A 24 6.41 2.92 -8.57
CA ILE A 24 6.75 2.42 -7.25
C ILE A 24 7.43 1.07 -7.43
N PHE A 25 8.64 0.94 -6.91
CA PHE A 25 9.37 -0.32 -6.92
C PHE A 25 9.29 -0.96 -5.54
N TRP A 26 8.82 -2.20 -5.49
CA TRP A 26 8.78 -3.00 -4.28
C TRP A 26 9.43 -4.36 -4.50
N GLU A 27 10.27 -4.76 -3.56
CA GLU A 27 10.95 -6.05 -3.63
C GLU A 27 10.28 -7.05 -2.68
N VAL A 28 9.75 -8.12 -3.26
CA VAL A 28 8.89 -9.09 -2.56
C VAL A 28 9.73 -10.05 -1.73
N GLY A 29 9.21 -10.41 -0.54
CA GLY A 29 9.81 -11.42 0.33
C GLY A 29 10.92 -10.88 1.22
N ARG A 30 12.03 -10.43 0.61
CA ARG A 30 13.17 -9.84 1.32
C ARG A 30 13.94 -8.90 0.41
N LYS A 31 14.70 -7.99 1.01
CA LYS A 31 15.69 -7.19 0.29
C LYS A 31 16.70 -8.14 -0.42
N GLY A 32 16.95 -7.92 -1.70
CA GLY A 32 17.81 -8.73 -2.55
C GLY A 32 17.17 -10.03 -3.06
N SER A 33 15.84 -10.20 -2.96
CA SER A 33 15.15 -11.34 -3.56
C SER A 33 15.12 -11.30 -5.09
N ARG A 34 15.34 -10.12 -5.70
CA ARG A 34 15.20 -9.85 -7.14
C ARG A 34 13.78 -10.04 -7.70
N LEU A 35 12.79 -10.31 -6.83
CA LEU A 35 11.39 -10.38 -7.22
C LEU A 35 10.79 -9.00 -7.03
N TRP A 36 10.51 -8.31 -8.14
CA TRP A 36 10.04 -6.93 -8.14
C TRP A 36 8.55 -6.86 -8.48
N VAL A 37 7.83 -6.09 -7.67
CA VAL A 37 6.50 -5.56 -7.99
C VAL A 37 6.69 -4.11 -8.38
N ILE A 38 6.14 -3.74 -9.54
CA ILE A 38 6.27 -2.40 -10.11
C ILE A 38 4.86 -1.85 -10.31
N VAL A 39 4.49 -0.84 -9.53
CA VAL A 39 3.25 -0.10 -9.78
C VAL A 39 3.54 0.89 -10.91
N PRO A 40 2.80 0.85 -12.04
CA PRO A 40 3.04 1.71 -13.18
C PRO A 40 2.65 3.17 -12.89
N ILE A 41 3.16 4.09 -13.70
CA ILE A 41 2.75 5.51 -13.67
C ILE A 41 1.31 5.60 -14.19
N GLY A 42 0.49 6.46 -13.58
CA GLY A 42 -0.90 6.68 -13.97
C GLY A 42 -1.87 5.68 -13.36
N TYR A 43 -1.40 4.78 -12.49
CA TYR A 43 -2.26 3.89 -11.72
C TYR A 43 -3.08 4.69 -10.71
N ASP A 44 -4.40 4.55 -10.79
CA ASP A 44 -5.38 5.07 -9.84
C ASP A 44 -5.55 4.07 -8.70
N PHE A 45 -5.44 4.53 -7.47
CA PHE A 45 -5.61 3.70 -6.28
C PHE A 45 -6.44 4.43 -5.23
N ASP A 46 -7.08 3.65 -4.36
CA ASP A 46 -7.81 4.20 -3.23
C ASP A 46 -7.20 3.70 -1.92
N VAL A 47 -7.28 4.53 -0.90
CA VAL A 47 -6.92 4.13 0.44
C VAL A 47 -8.11 3.39 1.02
N SER A 48 -8.12 2.06 0.82
CA SER A 48 -9.08 1.10 1.38
C SER A 48 -9.00 0.99 2.92
N ILE A 49 -9.12 2.13 3.62
CA ILE A 49 -9.24 2.22 5.07
C ILE A 49 -10.73 2.32 5.41
N PRO A 50 -11.27 1.38 6.22
CA PRO A 50 -12.65 1.43 6.67
C PRO A 50 -12.98 2.77 7.32
N VAL A 51 -14.19 3.30 7.08
CA VAL A 51 -14.62 4.60 7.65
C VAL A 51 -14.48 4.63 9.18
N TRP A 52 -14.78 3.52 9.86
CA TRP A 52 -14.60 3.39 11.31
C TRP A 52 -13.12 3.41 11.75
N ALA A 53 -12.21 3.02 10.86
CA ALA A 53 -10.78 3.00 11.08
C ALA A 53 -10.11 4.35 10.72
N ARG A 54 -10.77 5.20 9.92
CA ARG A 54 -10.28 6.54 9.56
C ARG A 54 -10.07 7.48 10.76
N TRP A 55 -10.71 7.21 11.90
CA TRP A 55 -10.46 7.96 13.13
C TRP A 55 -9.13 7.59 13.81
N LEU A 56 -8.62 6.39 13.53
CA LEU A 56 -7.35 5.89 14.08
C LEU A 56 -6.20 5.96 13.05
N PHE A 57 -6.52 6.00 11.76
CA PHE A 57 -5.57 6.02 10.65
C PHE A 57 -5.89 7.17 9.70
N ASP A 58 -4.95 8.12 9.57
CA ASP A 58 -5.10 9.23 8.63
C ASP A 58 -4.89 8.73 7.19
N PRO A 59 -5.91 8.74 6.31
CA PRO A 59 -5.77 8.28 4.93
C PRO A 59 -4.78 9.11 4.11
N ARG A 60 -4.37 10.30 4.59
CA ARG A 60 -3.36 11.15 3.94
C ARG A 60 -1.94 10.86 4.41
N ASP A 61 -1.72 9.95 5.35
CA ASP A 61 -0.36 9.57 5.74
C ASP A 61 0.35 8.92 4.53
N PRO A 62 1.48 9.49 4.07
CA PRO A 62 2.23 8.94 2.93
C PRO A 62 2.62 7.47 3.06
N ARG A 63 2.77 6.99 4.29
CA ARG A 63 3.10 5.59 4.60
C ARG A 63 1.96 4.65 4.23
N TYR A 64 0.72 5.11 4.43
CA TYR A 64 -0.47 4.33 4.05
C TYR A 64 -0.74 4.42 2.56
N LEU A 65 -0.50 5.57 1.93
CA LEU A 65 -0.67 5.75 0.48
C LEU A 65 0.19 4.76 -0.31
N LYS A 66 1.46 4.60 0.06
CA LYS A 66 2.36 3.68 -0.64
C LYS A 66 1.93 2.22 -0.46
N ALA A 67 1.54 1.85 0.75
CA ALA A 67 1.06 0.51 1.02
C ALA A 67 -0.24 0.22 0.28
N ALA A 68 -1.18 1.17 0.23
CA ALA A 68 -2.44 1.08 -0.50
C ALA A 68 -2.21 0.91 -2.01
N ALA A 69 -1.37 1.74 -2.62
CA ALA A 69 -1.02 1.63 -4.04
C ALA A 69 -0.45 0.25 -4.40
N LEU A 70 0.41 -0.32 -3.53
CA LEU A 70 0.93 -1.68 -3.71
C LEU A 70 -0.15 -2.74 -3.56
N HIS A 71 -1.03 -2.60 -2.58
CA HIS A 71 -2.10 -3.56 -2.32
C HIS A 71 -3.10 -3.61 -3.47
N ASP A 72 -3.60 -2.46 -3.91
CA ASP A 72 -4.59 -2.37 -4.98
C ASP A 72 -3.98 -2.87 -6.30
N TRP A 73 -2.75 -2.46 -6.62
CA TRP A 73 -2.06 -2.97 -7.80
C TRP A 73 -1.91 -4.49 -7.79
N LEU A 74 -1.61 -5.09 -6.63
CA LEU A 74 -1.49 -6.54 -6.52
C LEU A 74 -2.84 -7.24 -6.69
N LEU A 75 -3.94 -6.64 -6.23
CA LEU A 75 -5.28 -7.17 -6.46
C LEU A 75 -5.66 -7.11 -7.94
N ASP A 76 -5.30 -6.03 -8.63
CA ASP A 76 -5.52 -5.86 -10.07
C ASP A 76 -4.63 -6.78 -10.91
N ASP A 77 -3.41 -7.07 -10.44
CA ASP A 77 -2.48 -8.05 -11.03
C ASP A 77 -2.85 -9.51 -10.66
N GLU A 78 -4.09 -9.74 -10.19
CA GLU A 78 -4.69 -11.04 -9.84
C GLU A 78 -3.97 -11.81 -8.71
N TRP A 79 -3.18 -11.14 -7.87
CA TRP A 79 -2.57 -11.80 -6.72
C TRP A 79 -3.62 -12.18 -5.67
N GLU A 80 -3.34 -13.27 -4.97
CA GLU A 80 -4.17 -13.66 -3.83
C GLU A 80 -4.18 -12.55 -2.77
N ARG A 81 -5.38 -12.18 -2.32
CA ARG A 81 -5.61 -11.13 -1.33
C ARG A 81 -4.78 -11.28 -0.05
N VAL A 82 -4.61 -12.51 0.43
CA VAL A 82 -3.80 -12.78 1.63
C VAL A 82 -2.34 -12.41 1.37
N THR A 83 -1.84 -12.69 0.17
CA THR A 83 -0.49 -12.32 -0.26
C THR A 83 -0.35 -10.80 -0.43
N ALA A 84 -1.34 -10.14 -1.04
CA ALA A 84 -1.40 -8.69 -1.16
C ALA A 84 -1.42 -8.00 0.23
N GLY A 85 -2.24 -8.48 1.16
CA GLY A 85 -2.29 -8.02 2.55
C GLY A 85 -0.97 -8.27 3.30
N GLY A 86 -0.29 -9.37 3.02
CA GLY A 86 1.05 -9.65 3.54
C GLY A 86 2.10 -8.65 3.05
N ILE A 87 2.03 -8.24 1.78
CA ILE A 87 2.91 -7.21 1.20
C ILE A 87 2.57 -5.84 1.80
N PHE A 88 1.30 -5.48 1.91
CA PHE A 88 0.83 -4.27 2.57
C PHE A 88 1.38 -4.15 4.00
N ASN A 89 1.24 -5.19 4.81
CA ASN A 89 1.80 -5.28 6.16
C ASN A 89 3.32 -5.08 6.18
N ARG A 90 4.05 -5.61 5.20
CA ARG A 90 5.50 -5.43 5.09
C ARG A 90 5.88 -4.01 4.68
N ALA A 91 5.12 -3.37 3.79
CA ALA A 91 5.33 -1.97 3.41
C ALA A 91 5.17 -1.05 4.63
N LEU A 92 4.07 -1.19 5.38
CA LEU A 92 3.86 -0.44 6.62
C LEU A 92 4.96 -0.65 7.67
N ARG A 93 5.48 -1.88 7.76
CA ARG A 93 6.62 -2.19 8.65
C ARG A 93 7.89 -1.45 8.21
N ALA A 94 8.17 -1.41 6.91
CA ALA A 94 9.31 -0.70 6.37
C ALA A 94 9.24 0.81 6.67
N ASP A 95 8.01 1.33 6.76
CA ASP A 95 7.71 2.74 6.99
C ASP A 95 7.61 3.12 8.47
N GLY A 96 7.94 2.18 9.36
CA GLY A 96 7.99 2.42 10.80
C GLY A 96 6.63 2.46 11.49
N VAL A 97 5.56 1.93 10.87
CA VAL A 97 4.25 1.83 11.52
C VAL A 97 4.30 0.77 12.64
N GLY A 98 3.82 1.16 13.82
CA GLY A 98 3.80 0.31 15.01
C GLY A 98 2.99 -0.98 14.82
N VAL A 99 3.39 -2.04 15.52
CA VAL A 99 2.88 -3.42 15.31
C VAL A 99 1.36 -3.53 15.45
N LEU A 100 0.77 -2.91 16.49
CA LEU A 100 -0.68 -2.97 16.72
C LEU A 100 -1.48 -2.30 15.59
N ARG A 101 -1.03 -1.12 15.16
CA ARG A 101 -1.63 -0.37 14.04
C ARG A 101 -1.59 -1.17 12.76
N ARG A 102 -0.45 -1.79 12.49
CA ARG A 102 -0.21 -2.60 11.31
C ARG A 102 -1.10 -3.84 11.25
N LEU A 103 -1.26 -4.54 12.37
CA LEU A 103 -2.14 -5.72 12.47
C LEU A 103 -3.60 -5.34 12.23
N ALA A 104 -4.09 -4.28 12.90
CA ALA A 104 -5.45 -3.80 12.70
C ALA A 104 -5.73 -3.45 11.24
N MET A 105 -4.79 -2.77 10.58
CA MET A 105 -4.95 -2.38 9.18
C MET A 105 -4.85 -3.58 8.21
N THR A 106 -3.95 -4.52 8.47
CA THR A 106 -3.81 -5.74 7.66
C THR A 106 -5.08 -6.59 7.75
N LEU A 107 -5.64 -6.73 8.96
CA LEU A 107 -6.91 -7.43 9.14
C LEU A 107 -8.05 -6.71 8.41
N ALA A 108 -8.07 -5.37 8.44
CA ALA A 108 -9.08 -4.60 7.73
C ALA A 108 -9.05 -4.88 6.21
N VAL A 109 -7.88 -4.79 5.56
CA VAL A 109 -7.77 -4.97 4.10
C VAL A 109 -7.93 -6.42 3.64
N VAL A 110 -7.59 -7.40 4.50
CA VAL A 110 -7.77 -8.83 4.18
C VAL A 110 -9.23 -9.25 4.36
N LEU A 111 -9.90 -8.80 5.44
CA LEU A 111 -11.23 -9.27 5.82
C LEU A 111 -12.37 -8.50 5.14
N PHE A 112 -12.18 -7.20 4.87
CA PHE A 112 -13.24 -6.39 4.29
C PHE A 112 -13.00 -6.19 2.79
N ARG A 113 -13.98 -6.59 1.98
CA ARG A 113 -14.08 -6.21 0.58
C ARG A 113 -14.79 -4.86 0.53
N PHE A 114 -14.09 -3.81 0.10
CA PHE A 114 -14.75 -2.61 -0.40
C PHE A 114 -15.05 -2.89 -1.87
N GLY A 115 -16.34 -2.90 -2.21
CA GLY A 115 -16.87 -3.19 -3.54
C GLY A 115 -17.41 -1.92 -4.17
#